data_AF-A0A1J1HHS8-F1
#
_entry.id   AF-A0A1J1HHS8-F1
#
_cell.length_a   1.000
_cell.length_b   1.000
_cell.length_c   1.000
_cell.angle_alpha   90.00
_cell.angle_beta   90.00
_cell.angle_gamma   90.00
#
_symmetry.space_group_name_H-M   'P 1'
#
loop_
_entity.id
_entity.type
_entity.pdbx_description
1 polymer ?
#
loop_
_entity_poly.entity_id
_entity_poly.type
_entity_poly.pdbx_seq_one_letter_code
_entity_poly.pdbx_strand_id
1 'polypeptide(L)'
;MIIDNVKIINCTNKAILATIIATTLLVYFFYLFNGCLLSGFNKAFRRFPDYNFLNTSTQSTITDDTQIIFGSIVRIVSLTDDDNRNESSFKYRLVNPQNLSARRLPDVLLIGVKKSGTRALLEFVRVHPDVRAAGCEVHFFERHYTFGLNWYRKKMPPTVTGQLTMEKTPSYFVTSSVPSRVYKMNPKIKLLLVVRNPVTRAISDYTQSFSKNKDMKKFEELSFVNGSYELVDTSYGAIKIGVYAKYLERWLKWFPLKQLLIVSGERLISDPAAELYRVQDFLNLKRVITEKHFYFNSTKGFPCLLKSESRSTPHCLGKTKGRSHPKIDRKAIERLSEDKWTGRWFPTNPNEIQTVDSTTDSWKGKWFPEIPSSHNSNDGSYERDRIMGIPNSECDDGETNLSTDFDPNNYEHSVMFTCLERSYKPNYDFEPIETIYNVPKFYTPVHKCMNETISYEQRIPTLGYHRPLWAAYGEYIYLPPQRWLHNLEHGAIVALYHPCANKNLIDQLKKIVKRCLFRHIITPSRELSPQRPFALVGWGTSLEFSVINRPTLVEFIRKYAKAGPEKVSRDGQYKKLLTESSKIITDVDDSDVCP
;
A
#
# COMPACT_ATOMS: atom_id res chain seq x y z
N MET A 1 80.86 -24.96 45.84
CA MET A 1 80.76 -23.69 45.09
C MET A 1 79.93 -23.97 43.86
N ILE A 2 78.60 -23.82 43.94
CA ILE A 2 77.68 -24.09 42.83
C ILE A 2 76.62 -22.97 42.85
N ILE A 3 76.59 -22.22 41.76
CA ILE A 3 75.51 -21.31 41.36
C ILE A 3 74.88 -21.94 40.09
N ASP A 4 73.61 -21.61 39.88
CA ASP A 4 72.81 -21.67 38.64
C ASP A 4 71.91 -22.90 38.43
N ASN A 5 70.62 -22.74 38.74
CA ASN A 5 69.64 -22.27 37.74
C ASN A 5 68.21 -22.31 38.30
N VAL A 6 67.58 -21.14 38.39
CA VAL A 6 66.15 -20.97 38.68
C VAL A 6 65.50 -20.33 37.46
N LYS A 7 64.59 -21.05 36.78
CA LYS A 7 63.35 -20.56 36.16
C LYS A 7 62.60 -21.70 35.46
N ILE A 8 61.33 -21.44 35.15
CA ILE A 8 60.31 -22.33 34.55
C ILE A 8 59.68 -23.17 35.68
N ILE A 9 58.44 -22.97 36.14
CA ILE A 9 57.16 -23.21 35.44
C ILE A 9 56.06 -22.47 36.23
N ASN A 10 55.39 -21.46 35.65
CA ASN A 10 53.97 -21.16 35.97
C ASN A 10 53.30 -20.17 34.99
N CYS A 11 53.60 -20.30 33.69
CA CYS A 11 53.09 -19.40 32.65
C CYS A 11 52.26 -20.11 31.56
N THR A 12 51.79 -21.33 31.81
CA THR A 12 51.12 -22.14 30.78
C THR A 12 49.59 -21.97 30.81
N ASN A 13 48.95 -21.96 31.98
CA ASN A 13 47.47 -21.97 32.04
C ASN A 13 46.81 -20.63 31.69
N LYS A 14 47.43 -19.48 32.03
CA LYS A 14 46.87 -18.16 31.68
C LYS A 14 47.04 -17.82 30.20
N ALA A 15 48.13 -18.26 29.58
CA ALA A 15 48.37 -18.08 28.15
C ALA A 15 47.42 -18.93 27.30
N ILE A 16 47.13 -20.17 27.73
CA ILE A 16 46.17 -21.06 27.07
C ILE A 16 44.74 -20.49 27.17
N LEU A 17 44.36 -19.96 28.33
CA LEU A 17 43.03 -19.35 28.48
C LEU A 17 42.88 -18.09 27.61
N ALA A 18 43.92 -17.26 27.52
CA ALA A 18 43.91 -16.07 26.68
C ALA A 18 43.83 -16.41 25.18
N THR A 19 44.51 -17.47 24.72
CA THR A 19 44.44 -17.90 23.31
C THR A 19 43.08 -18.54 22.98
N ILE A 20 42.45 -19.27 23.91
CA ILE A 20 41.09 -19.80 23.71
C ILE A 20 40.07 -18.66 23.61
N ILE A 21 40.18 -17.62 24.45
CA ILE A 21 39.30 -16.45 24.39
C ILE A 21 39.51 -15.66 23.09
N ALA A 22 40.77 -15.45 22.70
CA ALA A 22 41.09 -14.74 21.46
C ALA A 22 40.57 -15.48 20.22
N THR A 23 40.72 -16.81 20.17
CA THR A 23 40.24 -17.64 19.04
C THR A 23 38.72 -17.71 18.98
N THR A 24 38.02 -17.84 20.11
CA THR A 24 36.55 -17.81 20.15
C THR A 24 35.99 -16.45 19.72
N LEU A 25 36.60 -15.35 20.13
CA LEU A 25 36.23 -14.01 19.65
C LEU A 25 36.47 -13.83 18.15
N LEU A 26 37.57 -14.38 17.61
CA LEU A 26 37.90 -14.32 16.20
C LEU A 26 36.91 -15.14 15.35
N VAL A 27 36.52 -16.34 15.82
CA VAL A 27 35.48 -17.17 15.18
C VAL A 27 34.12 -16.49 15.23
N TYR A 28 33.75 -15.87 16.36
CA TYR A 28 32.51 -15.11 16.49
C TYR A 28 32.48 -13.89 15.56
N PHE A 29 33.60 -13.17 15.44
CA PHE A 29 33.75 -12.06 14.50
C PHE A 29 33.66 -12.55 13.05
N PHE A 30 34.28 -13.69 12.73
CA PHE A 30 34.17 -14.32 11.41
C PHE A 30 32.73 -14.74 11.10
N TYR A 31 31.98 -15.26 12.07
CA TYR A 31 30.57 -15.63 11.94
C TYR A 31 29.66 -14.41 11.72
N LEU A 32 29.89 -13.32 12.46
CA LEU A 32 29.15 -12.06 12.30
C LEU A 32 29.39 -11.40 10.93
N PHE A 33 30.61 -11.46 10.41
CA PHE A 33 30.95 -10.85 9.10
C PHE A 33 30.65 -11.76 7.91
N ASN A 34 30.61 -13.09 8.08
CA ASN A 34 30.32 -14.05 7.02
C ASN A 34 28.88 -14.61 7.04
N GLY A 35 27.93 -13.93 7.68
CA GLY A 35 26.52 -14.30 7.69
C GLY A 35 25.87 -14.47 6.29
N CYS A 36 26.52 -13.98 5.23
CA CYS A 36 26.12 -14.26 3.84
C CYS A 36 26.58 -15.64 3.32
N LEU A 37 27.75 -16.15 3.72
CA LEU A 37 28.28 -17.45 3.25
C LEU A 37 27.46 -18.64 3.80
N LEU A 38 27.00 -18.54 5.05
CA LEU A 38 26.17 -19.56 5.71
C LEU A 38 24.74 -19.66 5.14
N SER A 39 24.25 -18.62 4.45
CA SER A 39 22.98 -18.69 3.72
C SER A 39 23.07 -19.46 2.39
N GLY A 40 24.29 -19.64 1.85
CA GLY A 40 24.56 -20.39 0.63
C GLY A 40 24.70 -21.91 0.86
N PHE A 41 25.26 -22.32 2.00
CA PHE A 41 25.46 -23.75 2.30
C PHE A 41 24.19 -24.49 2.71
N ASN A 42 23.25 -23.82 3.41
CA ASN A 42 21.96 -24.42 3.80
C ASN A 42 21.01 -24.72 2.64
N LYS A 43 21.36 -24.32 1.41
CA LYS A 43 20.60 -24.63 0.18
C LYS A 43 21.17 -25.82 -0.59
N ALA A 44 22.38 -26.28 -0.26
CA ALA A 44 23.03 -27.42 -0.90
C ALA A 44 22.84 -28.75 -0.13
N PHE A 45 22.42 -28.71 1.14
CA PHE A 45 22.28 -29.90 2.00
C PHE A 45 20.84 -30.36 2.27
N ARG A 46 19.84 -29.89 1.51
CA ARG A 46 18.46 -30.40 1.57
C ARG A 46 18.00 -30.91 0.21
N ARG A 47 18.72 -31.89 -0.35
CA ARG A 47 18.24 -32.77 -1.43
C ARG A 47 19.05 -34.05 -1.44
N PHE A 48 18.77 -34.97 -0.53
CA PHE A 48 18.94 -36.41 -0.70
C PHE A 48 18.01 -37.10 0.31
N PRO A 49 17.05 -37.94 -0.12
CA PRO A 49 16.38 -38.86 0.77
C PRO A 49 17.30 -40.06 1.04
N ASP A 50 17.32 -40.48 2.30
CA ASP A 50 18.01 -41.67 2.78
C ASP A 50 17.57 -42.93 2.03
N TYR A 51 18.55 -43.67 1.51
CA TYR A 51 18.40 -45.10 1.23
C TYR A 51 19.57 -45.82 1.90
N ASN A 52 19.27 -46.50 3.00
CA ASN A 52 20.11 -47.54 3.58
C ASN A 52 20.04 -48.76 2.66
N PHE A 53 21.21 -49.26 2.23
CA PHE A 53 21.34 -50.65 1.81
C PHE A 53 22.63 -51.24 2.40
N LEU A 54 22.44 -52.19 3.31
CA LEU A 54 23.44 -53.14 3.78
C LEU A 54 23.62 -54.24 2.72
N ASN A 55 24.87 -54.66 2.55
CA ASN A 55 25.29 -55.77 1.71
C ASN A 55 24.59 -57.08 2.06
N THR A 56 24.24 -57.88 1.05
CA THR A 56 24.50 -59.33 1.05
C THR A 56 24.46 -59.91 -0.35
N SER A 57 25.42 -60.79 -0.60
CA SER A 57 25.69 -61.57 -1.80
C SER A 57 24.64 -62.68 -2.02
N THR A 58 24.26 -62.97 -3.28
CA THR A 58 24.08 -64.34 -3.84
C THR A 58 23.64 -64.33 -5.33
N GLN A 59 23.97 -65.42 -6.02
CA GLN A 59 23.94 -65.74 -7.47
C GLN A 59 22.54 -66.03 -8.10
N SER A 60 22.56 -66.27 -9.43
CA SER A 60 21.67 -67.10 -10.30
C SER A 60 20.55 -66.34 -11.08
N THR A 61 20.65 -66.16 -12.41
CA THR A 61 20.30 -66.98 -13.62
C THR A 61 18.82 -67.00 -14.06
N ILE A 62 18.57 -66.43 -15.27
CA ILE A 62 17.85 -66.95 -16.46
C ILE A 62 16.28 -67.02 -16.51
N THR A 63 15.73 -66.47 -17.62
CA THR A 63 14.44 -66.70 -18.35
C THR A 63 13.09 -66.42 -17.69
N ASP A 64 11.96 -66.28 -18.38
CA ASP A 64 11.48 -65.65 -19.63
C ASP A 64 9.95 -65.82 -19.58
N ASP A 65 9.20 -64.90 -20.20
CA ASP A 65 7.77 -64.96 -20.59
C ASP A 65 6.62 -65.37 -19.61
N THR A 66 5.70 -64.42 -19.36
CA THR A 66 4.28 -64.43 -19.85
C THR A 66 3.44 -63.28 -19.23
N GLN A 67 2.66 -62.59 -20.08
CA GLN A 67 1.74 -61.47 -19.75
C GLN A 67 0.28 -61.92 -19.56
N ILE A 68 -0.49 -61.32 -18.63
CA ILE A 68 -1.92 -60.90 -18.77
C ILE A 68 -2.19 -59.63 -17.90
N ILE A 69 -3.02 -58.69 -18.41
CA ILE A 69 -3.16 -57.22 -18.15
C ILE A 69 -4.45 -56.91 -17.32
N PHE A 70 -4.57 -55.91 -16.42
CA PHE A 70 -4.93 -54.46 -16.56
C PHE A 70 -4.84 -53.74 -15.18
N GLY A 71 -4.52 -52.44 -15.01
CA GLY A 71 -4.28 -51.36 -15.96
C GLY A 71 -3.70 -50.10 -15.32
N SER A 72 -2.92 -49.34 -16.11
CA SER A 72 -2.53 -47.95 -15.82
C SER A 72 -2.33 -47.21 -17.14
N ILE A 73 -3.00 -46.08 -17.28
CA ILE A 73 -2.99 -45.25 -18.49
C ILE A 73 -1.89 -44.21 -18.31
N VAL A 74 -0.72 -44.45 -18.89
CA VAL A 74 0.10 -43.49 -19.67
C VAL A 74 1.16 -44.29 -20.43
N ARG A 75 1.06 -44.32 -21.77
CA ARG A 75 2.03 -44.97 -22.67
C ARG A 75 3.19 -44.02 -23.01
N ILE A 76 4.41 -44.54 -22.94
CA ILE A 76 5.60 -44.03 -23.63
C ILE A 76 5.64 -44.70 -25.01
N VAL A 77 5.87 -43.94 -26.08
CA VAL A 77 6.22 -44.47 -27.42
C VAL A 77 7.46 -43.76 -27.93
N SER A 78 8.41 -44.56 -28.42
CA SER A 78 9.67 -44.19 -29.08
C SER A 78 9.44 -43.85 -30.55
N LEU A 79 10.30 -42.98 -31.08
CA LEU A 79 10.31 -42.49 -32.46
C LEU A 79 10.79 -43.56 -33.45
N THR A 80 9.96 -43.87 -34.44
CA THR A 80 10.38 -44.29 -35.80
C THR A 80 9.35 -43.78 -36.80
N ASP A 81 9.87 -43.26 -37.91
CA ASP A 81 9.18 -42.63 -39.04
C ASP A 81 8.04 -43.50 -39.62
N ASP A 82 6.90 -42.90 -40.00
CA ASP A 82 6.67 -42.46 -41.38
C ASP A 82 5.25 -41.87 -41.56
N ASP A 83 5.24 -40.81 -42.34
CA ASP A 83 4.22 -40.23 -43.24
C ASP A 83 2.76 -39.86 -42.86
N ASN A 84 2.45 -38.63 -43.31
CA ASN A 84 1.18 -38.07 -43.78
C ASN A 84 0.13 -37.40 -42.84
N ARG A 85 0.29 -36.06 -42.77
CA ARG A 85 -0.66 -34.99 -43.17
C ARG A 85 -2.05 -34.92 -42.48
N ASN A 86 -2.24 -33.96 -41.57
CA ASN A 86 -2.75 -32.61 -41.92
C ASN A 86 -2.91 -31.68 -40.70
N GLU A 87 -2.12 -30.59 -40.76
CA GLU A 87 -2.26 -29.23 -40.21
C GLU A 87 -3.24 -28.87 -39.08
N SER A 88 -2.68 -28.56 -37.90
CA SER A 88 -2.92 -27.28 -37.19
C SER A 88 -1.72 -26.89 -36.30
N SER A 89 -0.67 -26.45 -37.00
CA SER A 89 0.43 -25.55 -36.61
C SER A 89 -0.02 -24.34 -35.75
N PHE A 90 0.70 -23.71 -34.80
CA PHE A 90 1.96 -23.92 -34.04
C PHE A 90 2.06 -22.75 -33.02
N LYS A 91 2.49 -22.99 -31.77
CA LYS A 91 3.51 -22.18 -31.02
C LYS A 91 3.66 -22.61 -29.55
N TYR A 92 4.05 -23.86 -29.31
CA TYR A 92 5.03 -24.10 -28.25
C TYR A 92 6.40 -23.80 -28.85
N ARG A 93 7.02 -22.71 -28.39
CA ARG A 93 8.36 -22.33 -28.83
C ARG A 93 9.35 -23.32 -28.23
N LEU A 94 9.82 -24.26 -29.05
CA LEU A 94 11.08 -24.98 -28.85
C LEU A 94 12.14 -23.98 -28.35
N VAL A 95 12.81 -24.34 -27.27
CA VAL A 95 13.91 -23.57 -26.69
C VAL A 95 15.02 -23.49 -27.74
N ASN A 96 15.13 -22.33 -28.38
CA ASN A 96 16.23 -21.99 -29.26
C ASN A 96 17.52 -21.97 -28.41
N PRO A 97 18.65 -22.59 -28.84
CA PRO A 97 19.93 -22.55 -28.12
C PRO A 97 20.56 -21.15 -27.98
N GLN A 98 19.85 -20.08 -28.37
CA GLN A 98 20.30 -18.70 -28.36
C GLN A 98 19.90 -17.89 -27.11
N ASN A 99 19.21 -18.46 -26.12
CA ASN A 99 18.92 -17.77 -24.85
C ASN A 99 20.14 -17.82 -23.89
N LEU A 100 21.25 -17.22 -24.32
CA LEU A 100 22.43 -17.03 -23.47
C LEU A 100 22.10 -16.03 -22.36
N SER A 101 21.86 -16.56 -21.17
CA SER A 101 21.72 -15.80 -19.93
C SER A 101 23.03 -15.09 -19.60
N ALA A 102 23.06 -13.75 -19.68
CA ALA A 102 24.28 -12.96 -19.51
C ALA A 102 24.07 -11.79 -18.54
N ARG A 103 25.12 -11.40 -17.82
CA ARG A 103 25.08 -10.19 -16.98
C ARG A 103 25.26 -8.96 -17.86
N ARG A 104 24.26 -8.08 -17.88
CA ARG A 104 24.25 -6.82 -18.64
C ARG A 104 24.32 -5.64 -17.68
N LEU A 105 24.68 -4.47 -18.20
CA LEU A 105 24.55 -3.21 -17.44
C LEU A 105 23.05 -2.88 -17.28
N PRO A 106 22.66 -2.11 -16.26
CA PRO A 106 21.25 -1.81 -16.03
C PRO A 106 20.66 -0.92 -17.12
N ASP A 107 19.46 -1.28 -17.56
CA ASP A 107 18.61 -0.51 -18.48
C ASP A 107 17.81 0.58 -17.75
N VAL A 108 17.60 0.38 -16.44
CA VAL A 108 16.83 1.27 -15.56
C VAL A 108 17.53 1.44 -14.22
N LEU A 109 17.58 2.67 -13.72
CA LEU A 109 18.07 2.97 -12.37
C LEU A 109 16.95 3.55 -11.50
N LEU A 110 16.77 2.97 -10.31
CA LEU A 110 16.00 3.58 -9.24
C LEU A 110 16.92 4.45 -8.38
N ILE A 111 16.99 5.73 -8.71
CA ILE A 111 18.03 6.66 -8.24
C ILE A 111 17.73 7.31 -6.88
N GLY A 112 16.49 7.22 -6.40
CA GLY A 112 16.07 7.95 -5.20
C GLY A 112 14.59 7.84 -4.90
N VAL A 113 14.11 8.47 -3.83
CA VAL A 113 14.90 9.17 -2.78
C VAL A 113 15.01 8.28 -1.54
N LYS A 114 16.05 8.50 -0.73
CA LYS A 114 16.23 7.82 0.56
C LYS A 114 14.95 7.98 1.40
N LYS A 115 14.43 6.87 1.94
CA LYS A 115 13.21 6.77 2.78
C LYS A 115 11.86 6.92 2.07
N SER A 116 11.83 7.09 0.74
CA SER A 116 10.57 7.31 0.02
C SER A 116 9.83 6.06 -0.42
N GLY A 117 10.34 4.85 -0.12
CA GLY A 117 9.71 3.59 -0.56
C GLY A 117 10.44 2.86 -1.68
N THR A 118 11.67 3.28 -2.01
CA THR A 118 12.48 2.66 -3.09
C THR A 118 12.59 1.13 -2.98
N ARG A 119 12.73 0.55 -1.77
CA ARG A 119 12.75 -0.92 -1.63
C ARG A 119 11.40 -1.56 -2.01
N ALA A 120 10.28 -0.94 -1.64
CA ALA A 120 8.96 -1.44 -1.99
C ALA A 120 8.80 -1.50 -3.51
N LEU A 121 9.09 -0.38 -4.18
CA LEU A 121 9.01 -0.32 -5.65
C LEU A 121 9.87 -1.40 -6.32
N LEU A 122 11.13 -1.57 -5.89
CA LEU A 122 12.00 -2.58 -6.49
C LEU A 122 11.43 -3.99 -6.32
N GLU A 123 10.93 -4.34 -5.12
CA GLU A 123 10.39 -5.68 -4.88
C GLU A 123 9.08 -5.92 -5.63
N PHE A 124 8.25 -4.88 -5.80
CA PHE A 124 7.00 -4.98 -6.54
C PHE A 124 7.26 -5.17 -8.04
N VAL A 125 8.17 -4.38 -8.62
CA VAL A 125 8.49 -4.48 -10.06
C VAL A 125 9.17 -5.83 -10.40
N ARG A 126 9.91 -6.42 -9.46
CA ARG A 126 10.54 -7.76 -9.63
C ARG A 126 9.54 -8.92 -9.77
N VAL A 127 8.25 -8.69 -9.51
CA VAL A 127 7.20 -9.69 -9.78
C VAL A 127 7.00 -9.86 -11.29
N HIS A 128 7.33 -8.84 -12.10
CA HIS A 128 7.20 -8.91 -13.55
C HIS A 128 8.21 -9.91 -14.15
N PRO A 129 7.78 -10.84 -15.02
CA PRO A 129 8.66 -11.88 -15.58
C PRO A 129 9.83 -11.30 -16.39
N ASP A 130 9.64 -10.13 -17.00
CA ASP A 130 10.66 -9.45 -17.80
C ASP A 130 11.54 -8.46 -17.01
N VAL A 131 11.53 -8.51 -15.66
CA VAL A 131 12.40 -7.67 -14.84
C VAL A 131 13.31 -8.52 -13.97
N ARG A 132 14.61 -8.24 -14.03
CA ARG A 132 15.59 -8.73 -13.05
C ARG A 132 16.31 -7.55 -12.41
N ALA A 133 16.44 -7.59 -11.09
CA ALA A 133 17.09 -6.52 -10.35
C ALA A 133 18.19 -7.01 -9.41
N ALA A 134 19.21 -6.18 -9.21
CA ALA A 134 20.19 -6.40 -8.15
C ALA A 134 19.50 -6.34 -6.78
N GLY A 135 19.68 -7.38 -5.96
CA GLY A 135 18.99 -7.49 -4.66
C GLY A 135 19.48 -6.50 -3.60
N CYS A 136 20.72 -6.02 -3.72
CA CYS A 136 21.35 -5.06 -2.80
C CYS A 136 21.62 -3.72 -3.50
N GLU A 137 21.77 -2.66 -2.70
CA GLU A 137 22.19 -1.35 -3.20
C GLU A 137 23.68 -1.43 -3.60
N VAL A 138 24.00 -1.10 -4.85
CA VAL A 138 25.34 -1.35 -5.43
C VAL A 138 26.32 -0.21 -5.14
N HIS A 139 25.80 1.01 -4.96
CA HIS A 139 26.61 2.21 -4.68
C HIS A 139 27.73 2.46 -5.69
N PHE A 140 27.51 2.10 -6.96
CA PHE A 140 28.53 2.19 -7.99
C PHE A 140 28.89 3.64 -8.33
N PHE A 141 27.92 4.45 -8.76
CA PHE A 141 28.20 5.80 -9.28
C PHE A 141 28.69 6.80 -8.22
N GLU A 142 28.62 6.46 -6.94
CA GLU A 142 29.04 7.31 -5.82
C GLU A 142 30.29 6.80 -5.10
N ARG A 143 30.34 5.52 -4.70
CA ARG A 143 31.43 4.96 -3.86
C ARG A 143 32.41 4.10 -4.64
N HIS A 144 31.92 3.32 -5.60
CA HIS A 144 32.70 2.26 -6.26
C HIS A 144 32.99 2.56 -7.74
N TYR A 145 32.89 3.82 -8.16
CA TYR A 145 32.98 4.21 -9.58
C TYR A 145 34.36 3.89 -10.17
N THR A 146 35.41 3.96 -9.36
CA THR A 146 36.80 3.65 -9.75
C THR A 146 37.04 2.19 -10.09
N PHE A 147 36.16 1.27 -9.66
CA PHE A 147 36.28 -0.16 -10.00
C PHE A 147 35.84 -0.48 -11.44
N GLY A 148 35.31 0.52 -12.16
CA GLY A 148 34.97 0.41 -13.57
C GLY A 148 33.68 -0.36 -13.87
N LEU A 149 33.21 -0.22 -15.12
CA LEU A 149 31.93 -0.81 -15.56
C LEU A 149 31.93 -2.34 -15.53
N ASN A 150 33.09 -2.98 -15.70
CA ASN A 150 33.20 -4.43 -15.59
C ASN A 150 32.85 -4.95 -14.19
N TRP A 151 33.32 -4.26 -13.15
CA TRP A 151 32.94 -4.57 -11.78
C TRP A 151 31.44 -4.37 -11.57
N TYR A 152 30.88 -3.29 -12.10
CA TYR A 152 29.45 -2.98 -11.98
C TYR A 152 28.56 -4.03 -12.66
N ARG A 153 28.91 -4.42 -13.89
CA ARG A 153 28.23 -5.49 -14.65
C ARG A 153 28.24 -6.82 -13.88
N LYS A 154 29.34 -7.16 -13.20
CA LYS A 154 29.43 -8.37 -12.36
C LYS A 154 28.49 -8.35 -11.15
N LYS A 155 27.96 -7.19 -10.74
CA LYS A 155 26.95 -7.08 -9.67
C LYS A 155 25.51 -7.25 -10.16
N MET A 156 25.27 -7.16 -11.47
CA MET A 156 23.93 -7.32 -12.04
C MET A 156 23.52 -8.79 -12.13
N PRO A 157 22.23 -9.13 -11.95
CA PRO A 157 21.75 -10.47 -12.19
C PRO A 157 21.89 -10.83 -13.68
N PRO A 158 22.05 -12.12 -14.02
CA PRO A 158 22.02 -12.52 -15.41
C PRO A 158 20.59 -12.39 -15.97
N THR A 159 20.46 -11.91 -17.19
CA THR A 159 19.20 -11.69 -17.89
C THR A 159 19.19 -12.41 -19.23
N VAL A 160 18.00 -12.86 -19.64
CA VAL A 160 17.78 -13.36 -21.01
C VAL A 160 17.34 -12.21 -21.92
N THR A 161 17.29 -12.44 -23.22
CA THR A 161 16.84 -11.44 -24.20
C THR A 161 15.40 -11.00 -23.91
N GLY A 162 15.15 -9.69 -23.92
CA GLY A 162 13.84 -9.10 -23.61
C GLY A 162 13.65 -8.69 -22.15
N GLN A 163 14.43 -9.23 -21.20
CA GLN A 163 14.36 -8.82 -19.80
C GLN A 163 15.14 -7.53 -19.54
N LEU A 164 14.55 -6.64 -18.74
CA LEU A 164 15.20 -5.43 -18.24
C LEU A 164 16.06 -5.74 -17.02
N THR A 165 17.25 -5.17 -16.99
CA THR A 165 18.16 -5.23 -15.85
C THR A 165 18.03 -3.94 -15.03
N MET A 166 17.80 -4.06 -13.72
CA MET A 166 17.59 -2.91 -12.84
C MET A 166 18.51 -2.93 -11.61
N GLU A 167 18.78 -1.76 -11.05
CA GLU A 167 19.31 -1.63 -9.69
C GLU A 167 18.69 -0.43 -8.98
N LYS A 168 18.93 -0.36 -7.66
CA LYS A 168 18.45 0.69 -6.79
C LYS A 168 19.58 1.16 -5.88
N THR A 169 19.85 2.47 -5.92
CA THR A 169 20.72 3.12 -4.93
C THR A 169 20.16 4.53 -4.64
N PRO A 170 19.48 4.74 -3.50
CA PRO A 170 18.72 5.97 -3.25
C PRO A 170 19.56 7.25 -3.10
N SER A 171 20.86 7.12 -2.82
CA SER A 171 21.80 8.23 -2.66
C SER A 171 22.30 8.79 -4.00
N TYR A 172 22.04 8.11 -5.11
CA TYR A 172 22.35 8.63 -6.44
C TYR A 172 21.69 9.98 -6.70
N PHE A 173 20.42 10.13 -6.33
CA PHE A 173 19.66 11.34 -6.61
C PHE A 173 20.33 12.63 -6.08
N VAL A 174 20.93 12.56 -4.88
CA VAL A 174 21.51 13.74 -4.22
C VAL A 174 22.98 13.98 -4.53
N THR A 175 23.69 12.95 -5.00
CA THR A 175 25.14 13.00 -5.26
C THR A 175 25.44 13.76 -6.55
N SER A 176 26.27 14.80 -6.48
CA SER A 176 26.49 15.75 -7.58
C SER A 176 27.14 15.16 -8.82
N SER A 177 28.07 14.23 -8.65
CA SER A 177 28.81 13.60 -9.76
C SER A 177 28.03 12.51 -10.49
N VAL A 178 26.94 12.00 -9.90
CA VAL A 178 26.22 10.82 -10.40
C VAL A 178 25.53 11.05 -11.76
N PRO A 179 24.77 12.14 -11.99
CA PRO A 179 24.09 12.35 -13.28
C PRO A 179 25.04 12.27 -14.48
N SER A 180 26.20 12.94 -14.40
CA SER A 180 27.23 12.91 -15.44
C SER A 180 27.78 11.50 -15.67
N ARG A 181 28.06 10.76 -14.58
CA ARG A 181 28.60 9.39 -14.67
C ARG A 181 27.59 8.41 -15.27
N VAL A 182 26.31 8.54 -14.92
CA VAL A 182 25.23 7.73 -15.49
C VAL A 182 25.08 8.04 -16.98
N TYR A 183 25.11 9.32 -17.36
CA TYR A 183 25.00 9.75 -18.75
C TYR A 183 26.14 9.20 -19.62
N LYS A 184 27.37 9.22 -19.09
CA LYS A 184 28.55 8.62 -19.74
C LYS A 184 28.42 7.10 -19.95
N MET A 185 27.72 6.41 -19.06
CA MET A 185 27.48 4.96 -19.22
C MET A 185 26.41 4.69 -20.28
N ASN A 186 25.25 5.34 -20.17
CA ASN A 186 24.15 5.16 -21.10
C ASN A 186 23.26 6.42 -21.12
N PRO A 187 23.32 7.26 -22.17
CA PRO A 187 22.50 8.46 -22.25
C PRO A 187 21.01 8.15 -22.47
N LYS A 188 20.65 6.94 -22.93
CA LYS A 188 19.27 6.49 -23.19
C LYS A 188 18.63 5.76 -22.00
N ILE A 189 19.31 5.67 -20.87
CA ILE A 189 18.83 4.94 -19.69
C ILE A 189 17.52 5.56 -19.16
N LYS A 190 16.63 4.71 -18.61
CA LYS A 190 15.43 5.17 -17.93
C LYS A 190 15.70 5.35 -16.43
N LEU A 191 15.15 6.39 -15.83
CA LEU A 191 15.34 6.76 -14.43
C LEU A 191 14.01 6.70 -13.69
N LEU A 192 13.98 6.03 -12.55
CA LEU A 192 12.85 6.01 -11.63
C LEU A 192 13.22 6.80 -10.38
N LEU A 193 12.32 7.70 -9.97
CA LEU A 193 12.47 8.53 -8.77
C LEU A 193 11.22 8.39 -7.90
N VAL A 194 11.33 7.73 -6.75
CA VAL A 194 10.24 7.66 -5.78
C VAL A 194 10.36 8.84 -4.81
N VAL A 195 9.36 9.73 -4.82
CA VAL A 195 9.28 10.88 -3.91
C VAL A 195 8.30 10.61 -2.78
N ARG A 196 8.40 11.38 -1.71
CA ARG A 196 7.51 11.33 -0.54
C ARG A 196 7.41 12.74 0.02
N ASN A 197 6.34 13.09 0.72
CA ASN A 197 6.24 14.33 1.49
C ASN A 197 7.56 14.58 2.26
N PRO A 198 8.26 15.70 1.99
CA PRO A 198 9.60 15.97 2.52
C PRO A 198 9.69 15.89 4.05
N VAL A 199 8.66 16.35 4.76
CA VAL A 199 8.59 16.34 6.23
C VAL A 199 8.53 14.91 6.74
N THR A 200 7.57 14.11 6.26
CA THR A 200 7.46 12.71 6.68
C THR A 200 8.67 11.87 6.28
N ARG A 201 9.32 12.21 5.15
CA ARG A 201 10.57 11.58 4.72
C ARG A 201 11.73 11.94 5.66
N ALA A 202 11.85 13.21 6.07
CA ALA A 202 12.86 13.67 7.02
C ALA A 202 12.72 12.96 8.37
N ILE A 203 11.50 12.90 8.91
CA ILE A 203 11.18 12.15 10.14
C ILE A 203 11.54 10.67 9.99
N SER A 204 11.25 10.06 8.84
CA SER A 204 11.62 8.66 8.59
C SER A 204 13.13 8.44 8.53
N ASP A 205 13.88 9.42 8.04
CA ASP A 205 15.35 9.37 8.01
C ASP A 205 15.94 9.51 9.41
N TYR A 206 15.44 10.47 10.18
CA TYR A 206 15.74 10.62 11.60
C TYR A 206 15.45 9.33 12.36
N THR A 207 14.25 8.76 12.22
CA THR A 207 13.85 7.51 12.88
C THR A 207 14.80 6.35 12.56
N GLN A 208 15.28 6.25 11.32
CA GLN A 208 16.28 5.24 10.97
C GLN A 208 17.62 5.48 11.63
N SER A 209 18.07 6.73 11.69
CA SER A 209 19.34 7.11 12.31
C SER A 209 19.29 6.91 13.82
N PHE A 210 18.20 7.35 14.46
CA PHE A 210 17.90 7.14 15.89
C PHE A 210 17.85 5.65 16.26
N SER A 211 17.29 4.80 15.38
CA SER A 211 17.28 3.34 15.63
C SER A 211 18.67 2.70 15.63
N LYS A 212 19.70 3.39 15.10
CA LYS A 212 21.09 2.94 15.09
C LYS A 212 21.92 3.61 16.19
N ASN A 213 21.58 4.84 16.56
CA ASN A 213 22.25 5.61 17.60
C ASN A 213 21.18 6.26 18.49
N LYS A 214 20.99 5.72 19.69
CA LYS A 214 19.97 6.19 20.65
C LYS A 214 20.36 7.50 21.35
N ASP A 215 21.64 7.89 21.30
CA ASP A 215 22.16 9.11 21.93
C ASP A 215 22.02 10.35 21.03
N MET A 216 21.31 10.21 19.90
CA MET A 216 21.03 11.33 19.01
C MET A 216 20.07 12.33 19.67
N LYS A 217 20.35 13.62 19.44
CA LYS A 217 19.46 14.73 19.77
C LYS A 217 18.05 14.52 19.20
N LYS A 218 17.07 15.23 19.77
CA LYS A 218 15.69 15.22 19.28
C LYS A 218 15.62 15.73 17.84
N PHE A 219 14.58 15.34 17.11
CA PHE A 219 14.41 15.73 15.71
C PHE A 219 14.33 17.25 15.56
N GLU A 220 13.65 17.91 16.47
CA GLU A 220 13.46 19.36 16.55
C GLU A 220 14.81 20.07 16.70
N GLU A 221 15.65 19.62 17.63
CA GLU A 221 16.99 20.18 17.88
C GLU A 221 17.94 20.05 16.67
N LEU A 222 17.72 19.08 15.80
CA LEU A 222 18.50 18.88 14.58
C LEU A 222 17.90 19.60 13.37
N SER A 223 16.60 19.91 13.40
CA SER A 223 15.88 20.48 12.27
C SER A 223 15.89 22.01 12.26
N PHE A 224 16.20 22.64 13.40
CA PHE A 224 16.18 24.08 13.58
C PHE A 224 17.49 24.61 14.14
N VAL A 225 17.91 25.78 13.68
CA VAL A 225 19.12 26.46 14.19
C VAL A 225 18.85 26.89 15.64
N ASN A 226 19.75 26.51 16.56
CA ASN A 226 19.64 26.79 18.00
C ASN A 226 18.36 26.25 18.68
N GLY A 227 17.60 25.39 18.02
CA GLY A 227 16.32 24.88 18.53
C GLY A 227 15.19 25.92 18.59
N SER A 228 15.38 27.14 18.06
CA SER A 228 14.29 28.08 17.87
C SER A 228 13.52 27.70 16.60
N TYR A 229 12.21 27.50 16.70
CA TYR A 229 11.34 27.16 15.54
C TYR A 229 11.26 28.25 14.46
N GLU A 230 12.12 29.26 14.53
CA GLU A 230 12.20 30.39 13.60
C GLU A 230 12.91 29.99 12.31
N LEU A 231 14.10 29.38 12.41
CA LEU A 231 14.99 29.10 11.28
C LEU A 231 15.28 27.61 11.12
N VAL A 232 14.88 27.05 9.98
CA VAL A 232 15.14 25.65 9.62
C VAL A 232 16.60 25.46 9.23
N ASP A 233 17.27 24.45 9.80
CA ASP A 233 18.64 24.08 9.44
C ASP A 233 18.63 23.27 8.13
N THR A 234 18.92 23.94 7.01
CA THR A 234 19.03 23.32 5.68
C THR A 234 20.33 22.54 5.47
N SER A 235 21.29 22.65 6.38
CA SER A 235 22.53 21.86 6.36
C SER A 235 22.28 20.44 6.86
N TYR A 236 21.28 20.25 7.73
CA TYR A 236 20.90 18.95 8.27
C TYR A 236 20.50 17.99 7.15
N GLY A 237 21.20 16.86 7.04
CA GLY A 237 21.04 15.92 5.93
C GLY A 237 19.60 15.43 5.73
N ALA A 238 18.84 15.24 6.82
CA ALA A 238 17.45 14.81 6.73
C ALA A 238 16.52 15.91 6.20
N ILE A 239 16.85 17.20 6.30
CA ILE A 239 16.09 18.28 5.65
C ILE A 239 16.59 18.49 4.24
N LYS A 240 17.92 18.58 4.07
CA LYS A 240 18.61 18.83 2.81
C LYS A 240 18.16 17.90 1.68
N ILE A 241 18.04 16.59 1.95
CA ILE A 241 17.60 15.57 0.97
C ILE A 241 16.16 15.82 0.48
N GLY A 242 15.31 16.45 1.28
CA GLY A 242 13.92 16.73 0.95
C GLY A 242 13.74 17.74 -0.17
N VAL A 243 14.76 18.56 -0.46
CA VAL A 243 14.71 19.69 -1.39
C VAL A 243 14.81 19.18 -2.83
N TYR A 244 13.77 18.48 -3.29
CA TYR A 244 13.82 17.70 -4.52
C TYR A 244 14.11 18.53 -5.76
N ALA A 245 13.50 19.72 -5.91
CA ALA A 245 13.73 20.62 -7.05
C ALA A 245 15.22 20.86 -7.31
N LYS A 246 15.99 21.21 -6.28
CA LYS A 246 17.44 21.46 -6.36
C LYS A 246 18.22 20.30 -6.98
N TYR A 247 17.84 19.08 -6.64
CA TYR A 247 18.49 17.89 -7.18
C TYR A 247 17.95 17.54 -8.55
N LEU A 248 16.65 17.67 -8.76
CA LEU A 248 16.01 17.39 -10.05
C LEU A 248 16.56 18.29 -11.15
N GLU A 249 16.75 19.58 -10.89
CA GLU A 249 17.41 20.52 -11.83
C GLU A 249 18.78 20.01 -12.28
N ARG A 250 19.56 19.41 -11.38
CA ARG A 250 20.86 18.82 -11.72
C ARG A 250 20.72 17.61 -12.66
N TRP A 251 19.72 16.76 -12.43
CA TRP A 251 19.46 15.60 -13.28
C TRP A 251 18.94 16.04 -14.66
N LEU A 252 18.10 17.06 -14.72
CA LEU A 252 17.52 17.58 -15.96
C LEU A 252 18.55 18.25 -16.89
N LYS A 253 19.72 18.66 -16.38
CA LYS A 253 20.86 19.08 -17.21
C LYS A 253 21.45 17.95 -18.07
N TRP A 254 21.25 16.69 -17.67
CA TRP A 254 21.83 15.52 -18.33
C TRP A 254 20.78 14.64 -19.01
N PHE A 255 19.57 14.57 -18.45
CA PHE A 255 18.51 13.70 -18.95
C PHE A 255 17.22 14.50 -19.17
N PRO A 256 16.54 14.33 -20.32
CA PRO A 256 15.24 14.94 -20.53
C PRO A 256 14.21 14.34 -19.58
N LEU A 257 13.21 15.14 -19.20
CA LEU A 257 12.16 14.71 -18.26
C LEU A 257 11.45 13.41 -18.71
N LYS A 258 11.29 13.19 -20.02
CA LYS A 258 10.71 11.96 -20.59
C LYS A 258 11.46 10.66 -20.24
N GLN A 259 12.73 10.75 -19.81
CA GLN A 259 13.52 9.61 -19.34
C GLN A 259 13.47 9.44 -17.82
N LEU A 260 12.70 10.26 -17.11
CA LEU A 260 12.59 10.24 -15.66
C LEU A 260 11.11 10.13 -15.26
N LEU A 261 10.74 9.01 -14.64
CA LEU A 261 9.42 8.85 -14.03
C LEU A 261 9.48 9.18 -12.53
N ILE A 262 8.65 10.13 -12.12
CA ILE A 262 8.41 10.45 -10.72
C ILE A 262 7.23 9.60 -10.20
N VAL A 263 7.54 8.73 -9.26
CA VAL A 263 6.61 7.81 -8.59
C VAL A 263 6.24 8.38 -7.22
N SER A 264 4.96 8.41 -6.88
CA SER A 264 4.51 8.87 -5.57
C SER A 264 4.68 7.75 -4.55
N GLY A 265 5.46 8.01 -3.50
CA GLY A 265 5.66 7.08 -2.39
C GLY A 265 4.40 6.91 -1.54
N GLU A 266 3.59 7.97 -1.39
CA GLU A 266 2.28 7.92 -0.76
C GLU A 266 1.36 6.99 -1.54
N ARG A 267 1.28 7.18 -2.87
CA ARG A 267 0.45 6.36 -3.73
C ARG A 267 1.00 4.94 -3.89
N LEU A 268 2.31 4.72 -3.73
CA LEU A 268 2.87 3.37 -3.69
C LEU A 268 2.47 2.58 -2.42
N ILE A 269 2.13 3.29 -1.33
CA ILE A 269 1.61 2.68 -0.10
C ILE A 269 0.12 2.47 -0.22
N SER A 270 -0.58 3.49 -0.71
CA SER A 270 -2.03 3.45 -0.80
C SER A 270 -2.46 2.57 -1.99
N ASP A 271 -2.05 2.90 -3.22
CA ASP A 271 -2.33 2.21 -4.49
C ASP A 271 -1.08 1.61 -5.19
N PRO A 272 -0.53 0.49 -4.70
CA PRO A 272 0.65 -0.08 -5.33
C PRO A 272 0.39 -0.49 -6.80
N ALA A 273 -0.83 -0.92 -7.16
CA ALA A 273 -1.14 -1.37 -8.51
C ALA A 273 -1.15 -0.21 -9.52
N ALA A 274 -1.81 0.91 -9.21
CA ALA A 274 -1.87 2.01 -10.16
C ALA A 274 -0.53 2.71 -10.38
N GLU A 275 0.31 2.83 -9.34
CA GLU A 275 1.68 3.32 -9.54
C GLU A 275 2.51 2.33 -10.35
N LEU A 276 2.29 1.03 -10.19
CA LEU A 276 2.95 -0.01 -10.98
C LEU A 276 2.46 -0.05 -12.43
N TYR A 277 1.24 0.36 -12.75
CA TYR A 277 0.81 0.57 -14.14
C TYR A 277 1.64 1.66 -14.80
N ARG A 278 1.78 2.82 -14.16
CA ARG A 278 2.62 3.92 -14.67
C ARG A 278 4.07 3.49 -14.86
N VAL A 279 4.60 2.69 -13.93
CA VAL A 279 5.98 2.16 -14.02
C VAL A 279 6.10 1.16 -15.17
N GLN A 280 5.17 0.22 -15.32
CA GLN A 280 5.18 -0.76 -16.43
C GLN A 280 5.10 -0.04 -17.78
N ASP A 281 4.20 0.91 -17.94
CA ASP A 281 4.06 1.70 -19.18
C ASP A 281 5.33 2.48 -19.49
N PHE A 282 5.86 3.20 -18.50
CA PHE A 282 7.10 3.96 -18.66
C PHE A 282 8.28 3.07 -19.04
N LEU A 283 8.32 1.83 -18.55
CA LEU A 283 9.35 0.85 -18.89
C LEU A 283 9.08 0.11 -20.20
N ASN A 284 7.93 0.33 -20.86
CA ASN A 284 7.45 -0.41 -22.02
C ASN A 284 7.29 -1.92 -21.73
N LEU A 285 6.84 -2.25 -20.52
CA LEU A 285 6.49 -3.60 -20.10
C LEU A 285 4.99 -3.84 -20.29
N LYS A 286 4.59 -5.10 -20.50
CA LYS A 286 3.18 -5.48 -20.43
C LYS A 286 2.67 -5.23 -19.00
N ARG A 287 1.43 -4.78 -18.84
CA ARG A 287 0.80 -4.64 -17.52
C ARG A 287 0.42 -6.02 -16.96
N VAL A 288 1.41 -6.71 -16.41
CA VAL A 288 1.25 -8.02 -15.75
C VAL A 288 0.98 -7.85 -14.26
N ILE A 289 1.65 -6.90 -13.62
CA ILE A 289 1.45 -6.60 -12.20
C ILE A 289 0.16 -5.81 -12.07
N THR A 290 -0.78 -6.38 -11.31
CA THR A 290 -2.14 -5.88 -11.04
C THR A 290 -2.44 -5.92 -9.55
N GLU A 291 -3.62 -5.47 -9.14
CA GLU A 291 -4.14 -5.49 -7.77
C GLU A 291 -4.03 -6.88 -7.14
N LYS A 292 -4.26 -7.93 -7.94
CA LYS A 292 -4.20 -9.35 -7.52
C LYS A 292 -2.83 -9.82 -7.00
N HIS A 293 -1.79 -9.01 -7.16
CA HIS A 293 -0.45 -9.32 -6.65
C HIS A 293 -0.22 -8.80 -5.24
N PHE A 294 -1.13 -7.95 -4.73
CA PHE A 294 -0.99 -7.26 -3.46
C PHE A 294 -2.07 -7.70 -2.47
N TYR A 295 -1.75 -7.62 -1.18
CA TYR A 295 -2.72 -7.67 -0.10
C TYR A 295 -2.28 -6.68 0.99
N PHE A 296 -3.25 -6.09 1.71
CA PHE A 296 -2.93 -5.18 2.80
C PHE A 296 -2.75 -5.95 4.11
N ASN A 297 -1.64 -5.73 4.81
CA ASN A 297 -1.42 -6.33 6.12
C ASN A 297 -1.75 -5.30 7.21
N SER A 298 -2.91 -5.44 7.86
CA SER A 298 -3.38 -4.49 8.88
C SER A 298 -2.47 -4.39 10.10
N THR A 299 -1.86 -5.50 10.52
CA THR A 299 -0.87 -5.49 11.63
C THR A 299 0.37 -4.69 11.28
N LYS A 300 0.79 -4.72 10.01
CA LYS A 300 1.96 -3.98 9.53
C LYS A 300 1.61 -2.55 9.14
N GLY A 301 0.38 -2.30 8.67
CA GLY A 301 -0.08 -1.01 8.11
C GLY A 301 0.47 -0.72 6.71
N PHE A 302 0.89 -1.73 5.95
CA PHE A 302 1.46 -1.57 4.61
C PHE A 302 1.02 -2.68 3.65
N PRO A 303 0.98 -2.41 2.32
CA PRO A 303 0.76 -3.45 1.32
C PRO A 303 1.93 -4.43 1.26
N CYS A 304 1.60 -5.69 1.03
CA CYS A 304 2.51 -6.82 0.90
C CYS A 304 2.22 -7.58 -0.39
N LEU A 305 3.18 -8.40 -0.84
CA LEU A 305 3.03 -9.21 -2.04
C LEU A 305 2.41 -10.57 -1.69
N LEU A 306 1.38 -11.00 -2.42
CA LEU A 306 0.81 -12.35 -2.27
C LEU A 306 1.80 -13.44 -2.70
N LYS A 307 2.57 -13.13 -3.75
CA LYS A 307 3.66 -13.96 -4.25
C LYS A 307 4.83 -13.06 -4.59
N SER A 308 6.03 -13.44 -4.16
CA SER A 308 7.26 -12.73 -4.53
C SER A 308 7.98 -13.48 -5.65
N GLU A 309 8.94 -12.82 -6.32
CA GLU A 309 9.78 -13.42 -7.37
C GLU A 309 10.42 -14.76 -6.93
N SER A 310 10.73 -14.91 -5.63
CA SER A 310 11.48 -16.05 -5.08
C SER A 310 10.67 -16.98 -4.17
N ARG A 311 9.42 -16.64 -3.84
CA ARG A 311 8.60 -17.40 -2.87
C ARG A 311 7.16 -17.48 -3.35
N SER A 312 6.59 -18.69 -3.27
CA SER A 312 5.18 -18.96 -3.48
C SER A 312 4.28 -18.46 -2.34
N THR A 313 4.86 -18.11 -1.19
CA THR A 313 4.13 -17.62 -0.02
C THR A 313 4.06 -16.09 0.02
N PRO A 314 3.04 -15.52 0.71
CA PRO A 314 2.96 -14.08 0.97
C PRO A 314 4.26 -13.51 1.55
N HIS A 315 4.66 -12.34 1.05
CA HIS A 315 5.89 -11.64 1.43
C HIS A 315 5.60 -10.18 1.77
N CYS A 316 5.72 -9.85 3.05
CA CYS A 316 5.81 -8.47 3.51
C CYS A 316 7.27 -8.02 3.61
N LEU A 317 7.50 -6.72 3.39
CA LEU A 317 8.80 -6.12 3.66
C LEU A 317 9.19 -6.31 5.15
N GLY A 318 10.49 -6.51 5.41
CA GLY A 318 10.99 -6.80 6.75
C GLY A 318 10.75 -5.69 7.80
N LYS A 319 11.05 -5.98 9.07
CA LYS A 319 10.84 -5.09 10.23
C LYS A 319 11.51 -3.70 10.08
N THR A 320 12.55 -3.60 9.26
CA THR A 320 13.25 -2.33 8.97
C THR A 320 12.51 -1.43 7.98
N LYS A 321 11.32 -1.82 7.50
CA LYS A 321 10.47 -1.05 6.57
C LYS A 321 9.10 -0.83 7.23
N GLY A 322 8.70 0.44 7.34
CA GLY A 322 7.52 0.86 8.11
C GLY A 322 7.79 0.97 9.61
N ARG A 323 8.85 1.69 10.02
CA ARG A 323 9.11 1.93 11.46
C ARG A 323 8.10 2.94 12.00
N SER A 324 7.62 2.72 13.22
CA SER A 324 6.88 3.73 13.97
C SER A 324 7.74 4.98 14.13
N HIS A 325 7.17 6.14 13.80
CA HIS A 325 7.85 7.42 13.94
C HIS A 325 7.71 7.91 15.40
N PRO A 326 8.74 8.59 15.95
CA PRO A 326 8.59 9.26 17.24
C PRO A 326 7.56 10.39 17.14
N LYS A 327 6.94 10.73 18.27
CA LYS A 327 6.07 11.90 18.36
C LYS A 327 6.92 13.15 18.20
N ILE A 328 6.61 13.96 17.18
CA ILE A 328 7.28 15.23 16.89
C ILE A 328 6.36 16.37 17.35
N ASP A 329 6.95 17.46 17.86
CA ASP A 329 6.21 18.67 18.21
C ASP A 329 5.38 19.18 17.01
N ARG A 330 4.11 19.51 17.25
CA ARG A 330 3.20 20.02 16.22
C ARG A 330 3.74 21.32 15.60
N LYS A 331 4.35 22.20 16.40
CA LYS A 331 4.97 23.44 15.90
C LYS A 331 6.10 23.17 14.92
N ALA A 332 6.92 22.16 15.18
CA ALA A 332 7.99 21.75 14.27
C ALA A 332 7.42 21.21 12.94
N ILE A 333 6.35 20.41 13.00
CA ILE A 333 5.68 19.89 11.79
C ILE A 333 5.06 21.03 10.98
N GLU A 334 4.29 21.91 11.63
CA GLU A 334 3.66 23.08 11.02
C GLU A 334 4.73 23.92 10.32
N ARG A 335 5.80 24.29 11.03
CA ARG A 335 6.89 25.10 10.48
C ARG A 335 7.61 24.45 9.30
N LEU A 336 7.86 23.15 9.35
CA LEU A 336 8.47 22.41 8.22
C LEU A 336 7.51 22.23 7.04
N SER A 337 6.21 22.38 7.26
CA SER A 337 5.15 22.23 6.25
C SER A 337 4.64 23.58 5.71
N GLU A 338 5.01 24.70 6.31
CA GLU A 338 4.58 26.04 5.90
C GLU A 338 5.02 26.40 4.47
N ASP A 339 4.06 26.83 3.64
CA ASP A 339 4.29 27.31 2.26
C ASP A 339 5.02 28.66 2.17
N LYS A 340 5.21 29.38 3.30
CA LYS A 340 6.10 30.56 3.38
C LYS A 340 7.59 30.19 3.30
N TRP A 341 7.91 28.91 3.16
CA TRP A 341 9.24 28.44 2.85
C TRP A 341 9.67 28.94 1.46
N THR A 342 10.71 29.77 1.42
CA THR A 342 11.24 30.38 0.17
C THR A 342 12.02 29.41 -0.71
N GLY A 343 12.19 28.15 -0.27
CA GLY A 343 12.60 27.07 -1.16
C GLY A 343 11.40 26.61 -1.97
N ARG A 344 11.58 26.28 -3.24
CA ARG A 344 10.53 25.60 -4.02
C ARG A 344 10.78 24.10 -3.91
N TRP A 345 9.81 23.30 -3.43
CA TRP A 345 9.98 21.83 -3.37
C TRP A 345 9.90 21.27 -4.79
N PHE A 346 9.10 21.94 -5.64
CA PHE A 346 9.05 21.91 -7.11
C PHE A 346 8.72 23.33 -7.60
N PRO A 347 9.18 23.76 -8.80
CA PRO A 347 8.91 25.11 -9.29
C PRO A 347 7.43 25.39 -9.61
N THR A 348 6.59 24.37 -9.83
CA THR A 348 5.15 24.47 -10.10
C THR A 348 4.40 23.19 -9.71
N ASN A 349 3.08 23.31 -9.49
CA ASN A 349 2.14 22.20 -9.35
C ASN A 349 2.03 21.44 -10.69
N PRO A 350 2.17 20.09 -10.75
CA PRO A 350 1.99 19.32 -11.99
C PRO A 350 0.58 19.45 -12.61
N ASN A 351 -0.39 19.97 -11.87
CA ASN A 351 -1.76 20.22 -12.32
C ASN A 351 -2.07 21.71 -12.58
N GLU A 352 -1.10 22.62 -12.45
CA GLU A 352 -1.27 24.00 -12.92
C GLU A 352 -0.93 24.06 -14.42
N ILE A 353 -1.98 23.97 -15.23
CA ILE A 353 -1.97 24.48 -16.59
C ILE A 353 -1.79 25.99 -16.46
N GLN A 354 -0.60 26.50 -16.80
CA GLN A 354 -0.44 27.92 -17.07
C GLN A 354 -1.34 28.25 -18.26
N THR A 355 -2.38 29.04 -18.00
CA THR A 355 -3.16 29.73 -19.02
C THR A 355 -2.22 30.69 -19.74
N VAL A 356 -1.73 30.28 -20.91
CA VAL A 356 -1.20 31.21 -21.90
C VAL A 356 -2.26 31.36 -22.96
N ASP A 357 -2.60 32.63 -23.19
CA ASP A 357 -3.62 33.11 -24.10
C ASP A 357 -3.60 32.43 -25.47
N SER A 358 -4.81 32.23 -25.97
CA SER A 358 -5.14 31.76 -27.29
C SER A 358 -4.52 32.62 -28.40
N THR A 359 -3.90 31.98 -29.38
CA THR A 359 -4.28 32.14 -30.80
C THR A 359 -3.75 30.97 -31.64
N THR A 360 -4.69 30.36 -32.37
CA THR A 360 -4.55 29.55 -33.60
C THR A 360 -3.39 28.55 -33.67
N ASP A 361 -3.69 27.27 -33.45
CA ASP A 361 -3.26 26.29 -34.43
C ASP A 361 -4.17 25.05 -34.47
N SER A 362 -4.72 24.81 -35.66
CA SER A 362 -5.59 23.69 -35.97
C SER A 362 -4.77 22.41 -36.12
N TRP A 363 -5.07 21.37 -35.34
CA TRP A 363 -4.62 20.04 -35.70
C TRP A 363 -5.65 18.94 -35.38
N LYS A 364 -6.03 18.22 -36.44
CA LYS A 364 -6.90 17.03 -36.46
C LYS A 364 -6.02 15.78 -36.44
N GLY A 365 -6.24 14.84 -35.52
CA GLY A 365 -5.54 13.56 -35.52
C GLY A 365 -6.02 12.53 -34.50
N LYS A 366 -6.82 11.56 -34.99
CA LYS A 366 -7.37 10.35 -34.37
C LYS A 366 -6.37 9.52 -33.53
N TRP A 367 -6.72 9.20 -32.28
CA TRP A 367 -6.44 7.91 -31.62
C TRP A 367 -7.45 7.69 -30.49
N PHE A 368 -8.61 7.11 -30.81
CA PHE A 368 -9.43 6.17 -30.02
C PHE A 368 -10.74 5.95 -30.79
N PRO A 369 -10.92 4.83 -31.50
CA PRO A 369 -12.25 4.30 -31.77
C PRO A 369 -12.70 3.45 -30.57
N GLU A 370 -13.80 3.89 -29.95
CA GLU A 370 -14.68 3.18 -29.03
C GLU A 370 -14.31 3.04 -27.53
N ILE A 371 -15.40 3.16 -26.75
CA ILE A 371 -15.52 3.11 -25.30
C ILE A 371 -15.74 1.64 -24.90
N PRO A 372 -14.96 1.04 -23.99
CA PRO A 372 -15.28 -0.30 -23.51
C PRO A 372 -16.35 -0.25 -22.42
N SER A 373 -17.61 -0.22 -22.84
CA SER A 373 -18.73 -0.75 -22.08
C SER A 373 -19.36 -1.89 -22.89
N SER A 374 -18.90 -3.12 -22.65
CA SER A 374 -19.62 -4.39 -22.79
C SER A 374 -18.61 -5.54 -22.82
N HIS A 375 -18.66 -6.41 -21.82
CA HIS A 375 -19.15 -7.78 -22.03
C HIS A 375 -19.00 -8.64 -20.78
N ASN A 376 -20.16 -9.19 -20.42
CA ASN A 376 -20.40 -10.59 -20.06
C ASN A 376 -19.72 -11.11 -18.79
N SER A 377 -20.51 -11.02 -17.72
CA SER A 377 -20.96 -12.19 -16.95
C SER A 377 -20.44 -13.54 -17.48
N ASN A 378 -19.42 -14.06 -16.80
CA ASN A 378 -19.25 -15.46 -16.42
C ASN A 378 -17.92 -15.54 -15.68
N ASP A 379 -17.88 -15.03 -14.44
CA ASP A 379 -16.76 -15.27 -13.53
C ASP A 379 -17.15 -16.39 -12.55
N GLY A 380 -16.61 -17.57 -12.82
CA GLY A 380 -16.70 -18.74 -11.98
C GLY A 380 -15.75 -18.61 -10.79
N SER A 381 -16.29 -18.09 -9.69
CA SER A 381 -16.04 -18.44 -8.29
C SER A 381 -14.74 -19.16 -7.94
N TYR A 382 -13.91 -18.52 -7.11
CA TYR A 382 -13.31 -19.15 -5.93
C TYR A 382 -13.05 -18.10 -4.83
N GLU A 383 -14.07 -17.31 -4.50
CA GLU A 383 -14.40 -17.03 -3.10
C GLU A 383 -15.41 -18.11 -2.68
N ARG A 384 -15.04 -18.95 -1.73
CA ARG A 384 -15.98 -19.71 -0.90
C ARG A 384 -15.71 -19.21 0.53
N ASP A 385 -16.60 -18.56 1.26
CA ASP A 385 -18.03 -18.33 1.10
C ASP A 385 -18.41 -17.08 1.92
N ARG A 386 -18.62 -15.89 1.33
CA ARG A 386 -19.41 -14.80 1.97
C ARG A 386 -20.04 -13.92 0.89
N ILE A 387 -21.28 -14.23 0.50
CA ILE A 387 -22.00 -13.42 -0.47
C ILE A 387 -22.48 -12.13 0.22
N MET A 388 -22.07 -10.98 -0.33
CA MET A 388 -22.44 -9.66 0.17
C MET A 388 -23.96 -9.43 0.13
N GLY A 389 -24.51 -8.87 1.21
CA GLY A 389 -25.95 -8.60 1.32
C GLY A 389 -26.84 -9.86 1.33
N ILE A 390 -26.29 -11.02 1.68
CA ILE A 390 -27.05 -12.24 2.00
C ILE A 390 -26.79 -12.57 3.47
N PRO A 391 -27.85 -12.69 4.30
CA PRO A 391 -27.69 -13.09 5.69
C PRO A 391 -26.92 -14.40 5.83
N ASN A 392 -25.88 -14.39 6.67
CA ASN A 392 -25.04 -15.56 6.95
C ASN A 392 -24.85 -15.71 8.46
N SER A 393 -25.39 -16.78 9.04
CA SER A 393 -25.30 -17.09 10.47
C SER A 393 -23.86 -17.23 11.01
N GLU A 394 -22.87 -17.52 10.15
CA GLU A 394 -21.46 -17.61 10.56
C GLU A 394 -20.75 -16.25 10.59
N CYS A 395 -21.34 -15.21 9.99
CA CYS A 395 -20.69 -13.91 9.85
C CYS A 395 -21.58 -12.74 10.31
N ASP A 396 -22.71 -12.55 9.64
CA ASP A 396 -23.65 -11.47 9.88
C ASP A 396 -25.00 -11.86 9.26
N ASP A 397 -25.94 -12.22 10.11
CA ASP A 397 -27.34 -12.50 9.75
C ASP A 397 -28.26 -11.31 10.07
N GLY A 398 -27.72 -10.24 10.68
CA GLY A 398 -28.47 -9.07 11.13
C GLY A 398 -29.36 -9.32 12.36
N GLU A 399 -29.24 -10.48 13.01
CA GLU A 399 -30.08 -10.88 14.14
C GLU A 399 -29.29 -11.34 15.37
N THR A 400 -28.19 -12.08 15.17
CA THR A 400 -27.37 -12.65 16.24
C THR A 400 -26.11 -11.82 16.51
N ASN A 401 -25.55 -11.96 17.72
CA ASN A 401 -24.33 -11.26 18.17
C ASN A 401 -24.36 -9.73 18.00
N LEU A 402 -25.55 -9.12 18.00
CA LEU A 402 -25.71 -7.67 17.83
C LEU A 402 -25.01 -6.87 18.94
N SER A 403 -24.88 -7.45 20.13
CA SER A 403 -24.19 -6.88 21.29
C SER A 403 -22.74 -6.47 21.02
N THR A 404 -22.09 -6.98 19.98
CA THR A 404 -20.75 -6.54 19.56
C THR A 404 -20.72 -5.06 19.16
N ASP A 405 -21.78 -4.56 18.51
CA ASP A 405 -21.88 -3.15 18.11
C ASP A 405 -22.87 -2.39 18.97
N PHE A 406 -24.05 -2.98 19.16
CA PHE A 406 -25.16 -2.42 19.91
C PHE A 406 -26.20 -3.51 20.12
N ASP A 407 -26.50 -3.82 21.39
CA ASP A 407 -27.61 -4.71 21.75
C ASP A 407 -28.93 -3.94 21.85
N PRO A 408 -29.93 -4.21 20.99
CA PRO A 408 -31.25 -3.58 21.07
C PRO A 408 -32.07 -3.97 22.30
N ASN A 409 -31.77 -5.12 22.91
CA ASN A 409 -32.50 -5.65 24.07
C ASN A 409 -31.87 -5.21 25.40
N ASN A 410 -30.66 -4.63 25.37
CA ASN A 410 -30.02 -4.11 26.57
C ASN A 410 -30.53 -2.71 26.88
N TYR A 411 -31.28 -2.57 27.98
CA TYR A 411 -31.84 -1.28 28.42
C TYR A 411 -30.75 -0.23 28.72
N GLU A 412 -29.53 -0.64 29.10
CA GLU A 412 -28.42 0.28 29.38
C GLU A 412 -28.01 1.05 28.13
N HIS A 413 -28.20 0.48 26.94
CA HIS A 413 -27.88 1.13 25.68
C HIS A 413 -28.95 2.15 25.25
N SER A 414 -30.08 2.25 25.96
CA SER A 414 -31.10 3.29 25.73
C SER A 414 -30.52 4.70 25.88
N VAL A 415 -29.43 4.84 26.65
CA VAL A 415 -28.70 6.10 26.81
C VAL A 415 -28.07 6.61 25.50
N MET A 416 -27.99 5.80 24.44
CA MET A 416 -27.41 6.21 23.15
C MET A 416 -28.34 7.11 22.33
N PHE A 417 -29.65 6.96 22.54
CA PHE A 417 -30.68 7.71 21.80
C PHE A 417 -31.62 8.50 22.72
N THR A 418 -31.39 8.47 24.03
CA THR A 418 -32.15 9.26 25.01
C THR A 418 -31.41 10.56 25.35
N CYS A 419 -32.15 11.66 25.43
CA CYS A 419 -31.60 12.91 25.93
C CYS A 419 -31.51 12.89 27.46
N LEU A 420 -30.28 12.97 27.99
CA LEU A 420 -30.01 13.02 29.44
C LEU A 420 -29.68 14.44 29.94
N GLU A 421 -29.56 15.40 29.03
CA GLU A 421 -29.15 16.78 29.31
C GLU A 421 -30.30 17.77 29.07
N ARG A 422 -30.07 19.05 29.36
CA ARG A 422 -30.99 20.11 28.93
C ARG A 422 -30.96 20.22 27.41
N SER A 423 -32.12 20.46 26.80
CA SER A 423 -32.23 20.63 25.36
C SER A 423 -31.30 21.74 24.87
N TYR A 424 -30.58 21.47 23.78
CA TYR A 424 -29.63 22.40 23.19
C TYR A 424 -30.37 23.57 22.53
N LYS A 425 -29.88 24.78 22.79
CA LYS A 425 -30.43 25.99 22.21
C LYS A 425 -29.82 26.21 20.82
N PRO A 426 -30.64 26.42 19.78
CA PRO A 426 -30.14 26.77 18.45
C PRO A 426 -29.32 28.06 18.52
N ASN A 427 -28.18 28.10 17.85
CA ASN A 427 -27.36 29.30 17.74
C ASN A 427 -26.95 29.55 16.28
N TYR A 428 -27.30 30.73 15.77
CA TYR A 428 -27.03 31.14 14.38
C TYR A 428 -25.58 31.57 14.15
N ASP A 429 -24.84 31.89 15.21
CA ASP A 429 -23.44 32.35 15.11
C ASP A 429 -22.47 31.19 14.78
N PHE A 430 -22.92 29.94 14.94
CA PHE A 430 -22.12 28.78 14.60
C PHE A 430 -22.29 28.39 13.14
N GLU A 431 -21.32 28.78 12.33
CA GLU A 431 -21.25 28.39 10.92
C GLU A 431 -21.12 26.86 10.74
N PRO A 432 -21.69 26.33 9.64
CA PRO A 432 -21.57 24.92 9.29
C PRO A 432 -20.10 24.58 8.94
N ILE A 433 -19.65 23.39 9.35
CA ILE A 433 -18.29 22.90 9.06
C ILE A 433 -18.41 21.68 8.15
N GLU A 434 -17.91 21.83 6.92
CA GLU A 434 -17.72 20.71 5.99
C GLU A 434 -16.31 20.12 6.18
N THR A 435 -16.24 18.83 6.53
CA THR A 435 -15.00 18.07 6.64
C THR A 435 -14.93 17.08 5.50
N ILE A 436 -13.90 17.19 4.66
CA ILE A 436 -13.70 16.32 3.50
C ILE A 436 -12.45 15.49 3.72
N TYR A 437 -12.60 14.17 3.67
CA TYR A 437 -11.50 13.22 3.70
C TYR A 437 -11.11 12.81 2.28
N ASN A 438 -9.82 12.84 1.99
CA ASN A 438 -9.32 12.41 0.69
C ASN A 438 -9.30 10.87 0.63
N VAL A 439 -10.40 10.27 0.14
CA VAL A 439 -10.55 8.82 -0.01
C VAL A 439 -9.82 8.35 -1.27
N PRO A 440 -8.84 7.44 -1.15
CA PRO A 440 -8.17 6.91 -2.33
C PRO A 440 -9.10 6.06 -3.21
N LYS A 441 -8.96 6.12 -4.55
CA LYS A 441 -9.90 5.48 -5.50
C LYS A 441 -10.01 3.94 -5.43
N PHE A 442 -9.04 3.26 -4.86
CA PHE A 442 -8.95 1.81 -4.69
C PHE A 442 -9.20 1.41 -3.22
N TYR A 443 -9.57 2.37 -2.36
CA TYR A 443 -9.99 2.06 -1.01
C TYR A 443 -11.23 1.18 -1.09
N THR A 444 -11.03 -0.11 -0.90
CA THR A 444 -12.10 -1.08 -0.69
C THR A 444 -12.27 -1.22 0.81
N PRO A 445 -13.40 -0.78 1.37
CA PRO A 445 -13.67 -1.00 2.78
C PRO A 445 -13.75 -2.51 3.05
N VAL A 446 -13.24 -2.90 4.22
CA VAL A 446 -13.24 -4.32 4.62
C VAL A 446 -14.49 -4.59 5.43
N HIS A 447 -15.22 -5.61 5.01
CA HIS A 447 -16.36 -6.14 5.73
C HIS A 447 -15.91 -7.03 6.89
N LYS A 448 -16.36 -6.72 8.10
CA LYS A 448 -16.04 -7.49 9.31
C LYS A 448 -17.28 -8.12 9.88
N CYS A 449 -17.19 -9.40 10.23
CA CYS A 449 -18.27 -10.18 10.80
C CYS A 449 -18.54 -9.83 12.26
N MET A 450 -19.73 -10.17 12.76
CA MET A 450 -20.21 -9.84 14.11
C MET A 450 -19.35 -10.41 15.25
N ASN A 451 -18.44 -11.34 14.97
CA ASN A 451 -17.45 -11.85 15.92
C ASN A 451 -16.21 -10.95 16.09
N GLU A 452 -16.06 -9.90 15.28
CA GLU A 452 -14.99 -8.92 15.37
C GLU A 452 -15.51 -7.56 15.82
N THR A 453 -14.78 -6.89 16.72
CA THR A 453 -15.05 -5.51 17.13
C THR A 453 -14.50 -4.51 16.11
N ILE A 454 -15.23 -3.44 15.86
CA ILE A 454 -14.80 -2.33 14.99
C ILE A 454 -14.76 -1.03 15.79
N SER A 455 -13.62 -0.35 15.77
CA SER A 455 -13.43 0.97 16.37
C SER A 455 -13.00 2.00 15.32
N TYR A 456 -13.41 3.25 15.52
CA TYR A 456 -13.11 4.36 14.64
C TYR A 456 -12.28 5.41 15.37
N GLU A 457 -11.26 5.95 14.72
CA GLU A 457 -10.48 7.09 15.25
C GLU A 457 -11.26 8.40 15.12
N GLN A 458 -12.17 8.47 14.14
CA GLN A 458 -13.02 9.63 13.87
C GLN A 458 -14.26 9.60 14.77
N ARG A 459 -14.67 10.77 15.24
CA ARG A 459 -15.90 10.93 16.04
C ARG A 459 -17.15 10.61 15.22
N ILE A 460 -17.22 11.12 14.00
CA ILE A 460 -18.22 10.77 13.00
C ILE A 460 -17.47 10.05 11.88
N PRO A 461 -17.50 8.71 11.84
CA PRO A 461 -16.78 7.98 10.81
C PRO A 461 -17.45 8.18 9.45
N THR A 462 -16.69 8.54 8.42
CA THR A 462 -17.22 8.72 7.05
C THR A 462 -16.75 7.63 6.08
N LEU A 463 -15.81 6.81 6.55
CA LEU A 463 -15.19 5.68 5.90
C LEU A 463 -14.64 4.75 6.98
N GLY A 464 -14.51 3.46 6.69
CA GLY A 464 -13.95 2.50 7.64
C GLY A 464 -14.43 1.07 7.37
N TYR A 465 -13.96 0.16 8.23
CA TYR A 465 -14.50 -1.18 8.29
C TYR A 465 -15.96 -1.14 8.74
N HIS A 466 -16.80 -2.02 8.20
CA HIS A 466 -18.23 -2.03 8.50
C HIS A 466 -18.81 -3.44 8.27
N ARG A 467 -20.12 -3.62 8.53
CA ARG A 467 -20.76 -4.93 8.50
C ARG A 467 -21.20 -5.36 7.10
N PRO A 468 -21.13 -6.65 6.73
CA PRO A 468 -21.55 -7.13 5.42
C PRO A 468 -23.02 -6.87 5.06
N LEU A 469 -23.92 -6.83 6.05
CA LEU A 469 -25.31 -6.41 5.81
C LEU A 469 -25.47 -4.92 6.14
N TRP A 470 -25.94 -4.16 5.15
CA TRP A 470 -26.30 -2.76 5.33
C TRP A 470 -27.72 -2.60 5.85
N ALA A 471 -27.98 -1.44 6.45
CA ALA A 471 -29.29 -1.08 6.98
C ALA A 471 -30.28 -0.83 5.85
N ALA A 472 -31.54 -1.21 6.05
CA ALA A 472 -32.61 -0.75 5.16
C ALA A 472 -32.68 0.78 5.20
N TYR A 473 -32.91 1.44 4.07
CA TYR A 473 -32.99 2.89 4.02
C TYR A 473 -34.22 3.37 4.81
N GLY A 474 -34.05 4.43 5.61
CA GLY A 474 -35.12 4.96 6.45
C GLY A 474 -34.65 5.57 7.77
N GLU A 475 -35.60 5.70 8.70
CA GLU A 475 -35.39 6.26 10.03
C GLU A 475 -35.30 5.15 11.09
N TYR A 476 -34.36 5.30 12.02
CA TYR A 476 -34.10 4.34 13.09
C TYR A 476 -34.20 5.01 14.47
N ILE A 477 -34.64 4.24 15.47
CA ILE A 477 -34.51 4.65 16.89
C ILE A 477 -33.03 4.85 17.21
N TYR A 478 -32.19 3.92 16.76
CA TYR A 478 -30.74 4.03 16.78
C TYR A 478 -30.14 3.06 15.77
N LEU A 479 -29.13 3.52 15.04
CA LEU A 479 -28.35 2.69 14.13
C LEU A 479 -26.85 2.93 14.37
N PRO A 480 -26.08 1.88 14.70
CA PRO A 480 -24.66 2.02 14.98
C PRO A 480 -23.84 2.33 13.71
N PRO A 481 -22.69 3.02 13.83
CA PRO A 481 -21.84 3.41 12.68
C PRO A 481 -21.39 2.26 11.81
N GLN A 482 -21.16 1.09 12.39
CA GLN A 482 -20.78 -0.13 11.70
C GLN A 482 -21.82 -0.57 10.65
N ARG A 483 -23.08 -0.14 10.76
CA ARG A 483 -24.15 -0.44 9.79
C ARG A 483 -24.26 0.63 8.72
N TRP A 484 -24.39 1.89 9.12
CA TRP A 484 -24.63 2.97 8.15
C TRP A 484 -23.42 3.35 7.31
N LEU A 485 -22.20 2.99 7.72
CA LEU A 485 -21.00 3.15 6.87
C LEU A 485 -21.10 2.35 5.56
N HIS A 486 -21.74 1.17 5.58
CA HIS A 486 -22.00 0.41 4.36
C HIS A 486 -23.01 1.15 3.46
N ASN A 487 -24.05 1.72 4.05
CA ASN A 487 -24.99 2.56 3.29
C ASN A 487 -24.28 3.73 2.59
N LEU A 488 -23.30 4.37 3.25
CA LEU A 488 -22.48 5.41 2.63
C LEU A 488 -21.66 4.87 1.45
N GLU A 489 -21.17 3.62 1.53
CA GLU A 489 -20.46 2.97 0.43
C GLU A 489 -21.34 2.82 -0.82
N HIS A 490 -22.62 2.53 -0.63
CA HIS A 490 -23.64 2.51 -1.69
C HIS A 490 -24.13 3.90 -2.12
N GLY A 491 -23.54 4.96 -1.56
CA GLY A 491 -23.83 6.35 -1.91
C GLY A 491 -25.06 6.93 -1.21
N ALA A 492 -25.44 6.39 -0.05
CA ALA A 492 -26.48 6.98 0.79
C ALA A 492 -26.02 8.28 1.48
N ILE A 493 -26.99 9.04 2.00
CA ILE A 493 -26.74 10.13 2.95
C ILE A 493 -27.27 9.74 4.32
N VAL A 494 -26.43 9.89 5.34
CA VAL A 494 -26.81 9.64 6.74
C VAL A 494 -27.00 10.98 7.44
N ALA A 495 -28.19 11.21 7.98
CA ALA A 495 -28.52 12.38 8.77
C ALA A 495 -28.49 12.02 10.26
N LEU A 496 -27.54 12.64 10.96
CA LEU A 496 -27.33 12.49 12.39
C LEU A 496 -27.88 13.70 13.14
N TYR A 497 -28.48 13.45 14.30
CA TYR A 497 -28.90 14.50 15.22
C TYR A 497 -28.62 14.11 16.67
N HIS A 498 -28.29 15.08 17.51
CA HIS A 498 -28.13 14.81 18.93
C HIS A 498 -29.53 14.59 19.56
N PRO A 499 -29.73 13.61 20.46
CA PRO A 499 -31.02 13.39 21.13
C PRO A 499 -31.56 14.62 21.86
N CYS A 500 -30.67 15.47 22.38
CA CYS A 500 -31.01 16.72 23.06
C CYS A 500 -31.20 17.92 22.13
N ALA A 501 -31.10 17.74 20.81
CA ALA A 501 -31.34 18.83 19.87
C ALA A 501 -32.83 19.26 19.88
N ASN A 502 -33.10 20.48 19.41
CA ASN A 502 -34.45 21.00 19.35
C ASN A 502 -35.34 20.14 18.42
N LYS A 503 -36.47 19.65 18.94
CA LYS A 503 -37.37 18.74 18.21
C LYS A 503 -37.88 19.31 16.88
N ASN A 504 -38.25 20.59 16.83
CA ASN A 504 -38.72 21.21 15.58
C ASN A 504 -37.62 21.24 14.50
N LEU A 505 -36.35 21.41 14.89
CA LEU A 505 -35.24 21.38 13.95
C LEU A 505 -34.91 19.95 13.50
N ILE A 506 -35.02 18.96 14.40
CA ILE A 506 -34.93 17.54 14.05
C ILE A 506 -35.99 17.20 12.98
N ASP A 507 -37.24 17.60 13.19
CA ASP A 507 -38.33 17.32 12.25
C ASP A 507 -38.14 18.02 10.89
N GLN A 508 -37.56 19.23 10.89
CA GLN A 508 -37.18 19.91 9.65
C GLN A 508 -36.07 19.16 8.91
N LEU A 509 -35.02 18.71 9.59
CA LEU A 509 -33.95 17.90 9.00
C LEU A 509 -34.52 16.62 8.37
N LYS A 510 -35.34 15.89 9.14
CA LYS A 510 -36.03 14.67 8.68
C LYS A 510 -36.83 14.94 7.41
N LYS A 511 -37.64 16.01 7.41
CA LYS A 511 -38.48 16.37 6.26
C LYS A 511 -37.67 16.72 5.01
N ILE A 512 -36.51 17.36 5.14
CA ILE A 512 -35.64 17.69 4.01
C ILE A 512 -35.05 16.40 3.43
N VAL A 513 -34.43 15.57 4.27
CA VAL A 513 -33.74 14.35 3.83
C VAL A 513 -34.72 13.36 3.21
N LYS A 514 -35.88 13.13 3.84
CA LYS A 514 -36.95 12.25 3.33
C LYS A 514 -37.54 12.68 1.99
N ARG A 515 -37.40 13.96 1.61
CA ARG A 515 -37.85 14.47 0.31
C ARG A 515 -36.75 14.52 -0.74
N CYS A 516 -35.52 14.28 -0.34
CA CYS A 516 -34.35 14.49 -1.19
C CYS A 516 -33.89 13.23 -1.91
N LEU A 517 -33.91 12.08 -1.23
CA LEU A 517 -33.42 10.83 -1.80
C LEU A 517 -34.07 9.62 -1.11
N PHE A 518 -34.21 8.54 -1.87
CA PHE A 518 -34.56 7.22 -1.36
C PHE A 518 -33.45 6.68 -0.45
N ARG A 519 -32.17 6.77 -0.86
CA ARG A 519 -31.03 6.25 -0.09
C ARG A 519 -30.64 7.14 1.08
N HIS A 520 -31.51 7.29 2.07
CA HIS A 520 -31.21 8.01 3.30
C HIS A 520 -31.25 7.12 4.53
N ILE A 521 -30.48 7.50 5.54
CA ILE A 521 -30.55 6.97 6.89
C ILE A 521 -30.72 8.14 7.85
N ILE A 522 -31.63 8.03 8.81
CA ILE A 522 -31.81 9.02 9.87
C ILE A 522 -31.66 8.31 11.21
N THR A 523 -30.72 8.74 12.05
CA THR A 523 -30.49 8.15 13.38
C THR A 523 -29.94 9.19 14.36
N PRO A 524 -30.27 9.10 15.66
CA PRO A 524 -29.61 9.93 16.66
C PRO A 524 -28.14 9.54 16.87
N SER A 525 -27.32 10.50 17.30
CA SER A 525 -25.93 10.29 17.71
C SER A 525 -25.50 11.25 18.82
N ARG A 526 -24.95 10.71 19.92
CA ARG A 526 -24.39 11.48 21.04
C ARG A 526 -22.98 12.00 20.80
N GLU A 527 -22.36 11.59 19.71
CA GLU A 527 -21.06 12.08 19.28
C GLU A 527 -21.12 13.53 18.76
N LEU A 528 -22.31 14.06 18.51
CA LEU A 528 -22.51 15.42 18.07
C LEU A 528 -22.36 16.42 19.21
N SER A 529 -21.68 17.54 18.94
CA SER A 529 -21.43 18.56 19.95
C SER A 529 -22.69 19.40 20.25
N PRO A 530 -22.80 20.00 21.45
CA PRO A 530 -23.88 20.95 21.74
C PRO A 530 -23.89 22.18 20.82
N GLN A 531 -22.74 22.57 20.27
CA GLN A 531 -22.62 23.70 19.34
C GLN A 531 -23.15 23.35 17.94
N ARG A 532 -22.93 22.11 17.49
CA ARG A 532 -23.38 21.58 16.20
C ARG A 532 -24.06 20.23 16.41
N PRO A 533 -25.33 20.23 16.84
CA PRO A 533 -26.03 19.02 17.22
C PRO A 533 -26.67 18.30 16.02
N PHE A 534 -26.30 18.66 14.79
CA PHE A 534 -26.75 18.02 13.56
C PHE A 534 -25.57 17.75 12.64
N ALA A 535 -25.63 16.64 11.89
CA ALA A 535 -24.69 16.39 10.81
C ALA A 535 -25.34 15.67 9.62
N LEU A 536 -24.87 15.97 8.41
CA LEU A 536 -25.06 15.14 7.23
C LEU A 536 -23.75 14.43 6.91
N VAL A 537 -23.81 13.14 6.63
CA VAL A 537 -22.63 12.32 6.35
C VAL A 537 -22.79 11.68 4.98
N GLY A 538 -21.75 11.81 4.17
CA GLY A 538 -21.59 11.16 2.87
C GLY A 538 -20.29 10.35 2.84
N TRP A 539 -20.06 9.60 1.77
CA TRP A 539 -18.82 8.82 1.63
C TRP A 539 -17.59 9.74 1.66
N GLY A 540 -16.75 9.60 2.71
CA GLY A 540 -15.57 10.43 2.90
C GLY A 540 -15.82 11.90 3.23
N THR A 541 -17.03 12.29 3.62
CA THR A 541 -17.36 13.69 3.90
C THR A 541 -18.43 13.83 4.99
N SER A 542 -18.39 14.92 5.74
CA SER A 542 -19.42 15.26 6.73
C SER A 542 -19.64 16.76 6.82
N LEU A 543 -20.88 17.18 7.02
CA LEU A 543 -21.28 18.56 7.28
C LEU A 543 -21.90 18.64 8.66
N GLU A 544 -21.23 19.26 9.62
CA GLU A 544 -21.77 19.53 10.97
C GLU A 544 -22.36 20.95 11.03
N PHE A 545 -23.53 21.12 11.64
CA PHE A 545 -24.22 22.42 11.69
C PHE A 545 -25.09 22.61 12.94
N SER A 546 -25.34 23.88 13.29
CA SER A 546 -26.15 24.26 14.47
C SER A 546 -27.64 24.42 14.15
N VAL A 547 -27.95 25.02 13.00
CA VAL A 547 -29.32 25.36 12.56
C VAL A 547 -29.60 24.82 11.16
N ILE A 548 -30.87 24.58 10.83
CA ILE A 548 -31.28 24.03 9.53
C ILE A 548 -31.29 25.14 8.47
N ASN A 549 -30.33 25.10 7.54
CA ASN A 549 -30.31 25.94 6.34
C ASN A 549 -30.61 25.08 5.10
N ARG A 550 -31.86 25.12 4.60
CA ARG A 550 -32.29 24.23 3.52
C ARG A 550 -31.40 24.31 2.25
N PRO A 551 -31.05 25.48 1.70
CA PRO A 551 -30.11 25.58 0.57
C PRO A 551 -28.80 24.82 0.79
N THR A 552 -28.11 25.04 1.90
CA THR A 552 -26.83 24.40 2.21
C THR A 552 -26.97 22.87 2.33
N LEU A 553 -28.03 22.40 2.98
CA LEU A 553 -28.29 20.97 3.15
C LEU A 553 -28.58 20.29 1.81
N VAL A 554 -29.40 20.92 0.97
CA VAL A 554 -29.74 20.40 -0.37
C VAL A 554 -28.50 20.38 -1.27
N GLU A 555 -27.66 21.42 -1.22
CA GLU A 555 -26.40 21.47 -1.97
C GLU A 555 -25.46 20.32 -1.57
N PHE A 556 -25.31 20.07 -0.27
CA PHE A 556 -24.51 18.95 0.23
C PHE A 556 -25.06 17.61 -0.26
N ILE A 557 -26.37 17.40 -0.14
CA ILE A 557 -27.01 16.14 -0.57
C ILE A 557 -26.82 15.93 -2.08
N ARG A 558 -27.04 16.95 -2.91
CA ARG A 558 -26.84 16.85 -4.37
C ARG A 558 -25.38 16.57 -4.74
N LYS A 559 -24.43 17.13 -4.00
CA LYS A 559 -23.00 16.97 -4.24
C LYS A 559 -22.49 15.58 -3.88
N TYR A 560 -23.02 14.95 -2.83
CA TYR A 560 -22.45 13.74 -2.24
C TYR A 560 -23.36 12.51 -2.25
N ALA A 561 -24.65 12.64 -2.57
CA ALA A 561 -25.47 11.49 -2.87
C ALA A 561 -24.85 10.72 -4.06
N LYS A 562 -24.89 9.39 -4.00
CA LYS A 562 -24.35 8.49 -5.03
C LYS A 562 -22.83 8.58 -5.24
N ALA A 563 -22.10 9.31 -4.39
CA ALA A 563 -20.65 9.46 -4.45
C ALA A 563 -19.88 8.23 -3.89
N GLY A 564 -20.59 7.27 -3.29
CA GLY A 564 -20.02 6.01 -2.83
C GLY A 564 -19.42 5.16 -3.97
N PRO A 565 -18.40 4.33 -3.68
CA PRO A 565 -17.68 3.54 -4.67
C PRO A 565 -18.53 2.40 -5.24
N GLU A 566 -19.47 1.86 -4.47
CA GLU A 566 -20.36 0.80 -4.94
C GLU A 566 -21.64 1.37 -5.55
N LYS A 567 -22.02 0.82 -6.70
CA LYS A 567 -23.22 1.23 -7.44
C LYS A 567 -24.35 0.23 -7.20
N VAL A 568 -24.78 0.13 -5.95
CA VAL A 568 -25.91 -0.71 -5.52
C VAL A 568 -27.05 0.18 -5.06
N SER A 569 -28.21 0.06 -5.69
CA SER A 569 -29.46 0.74 -5.30
C SER A 569 -30.40 -0.14 -4.47
N ARG A 570 -30.05 -1.42 -4.29
CA ARG A 570 -30.85 -2.37 -3.52
C ARG A 570 -30.96 -1.93 -2.05
N ASP A 571 -32.16 -2.07 -1.51
CA ASP A 571 -32.41 -1.81 -0.09
C ASP A 571 -31.67 -2.81 0.82
N GLY A 572 -31.42 -2.41 2.06
CA GLY A 572 -30.67 -3.18 3.05
C GLY A 572 -31.48 -4.26 3.74
N GLN A 573 -30.76 -5.25 4.28
CA GLN A 573 -31.36 -6.41 4.95
C GLN A 573 -31.53 -6.18 6.45
N TYR A 574 -30.71 -5.32 7.06
CA TYR A 574 -30.79 -5.04 8.49
C TYR A 574 -31.92 -4.06 8.80
N LYS A 575 -32.90 -4.49 9.60
CA LYS A 575 -34.13 -3.71 9.93
C LYS A 575 -34.37 -3.54 11.44
N LYS A 576 -33.45 -3.96 12.31
CA LYS A 576 -33.65 -3.84 13.76
C LYS A 576 -33.70 -2.35 14.15
N LEU A 577 -34.71 -1.99 14.95
CA LEU A 577 -35.01 -0.61 15.37
C LEU A 577 -35.36 0.37 14.23
N LEU A 578 -35.71 -0.12 13.03
CA LEU A 578 -36.26 0.70 11.96
C LEU A 578 -37.66 1.18 12.36
N THR A 579 -37.89 2.49 12.35
CA THR A 579 -39.19 3.10 12.66
C THR A 579 -39.99 3.38 11.39
N GLU A 580 -39.34 3.86 10.34
CA GLU A 580 -39.97 4.21 9.07
C GLU A 580 -39.05 3.86 7.92
N SER A 581 -39.50 3.00 7.00
CA SER A 581 -38.78 2.71 5.75
C SER A 581 -38.81 3.90 4.80
N SER A 582 -37.72 4.11 4.08
CA SER A 582 -37.62 5.13 3.06
C SER A 582 -38.58 4.87 1.89
N LYS A 583 -39.09 5.95 1.30
CA LYS A 583 -39.93 5.93 0.11
C LYS A 583 -39.11 6.32 -1.10
N ILE A 584 -39.37 5.66 -2.23
CA ILE A 584 -38.79 6.06 -3.52
C ILE A 584 -39.33 7.45 -3.88
N ILE A 585 -38.42 8.39 -4.15
CA ILE A 585 -38.77 9.79 -4.46
C ILE A 585 -38.87 9.99 -5.96
N THR A 586 -37.84 9.59 -6.70
CA THR A 586 -37.78 9.70 -8.17
C THR A 586 -37.75 8.30 -8.78
N ASP A 587 -36.68 7.55 -8.51
CA ASP A 587 -36.54 6.13 -8.84
C ASP A 587 -35.65 5.42 -7.82
N VAL A 588 -35.48 4.11 -7.98
CA VAL A 588 -34.61 3.29 -7.11
C VAL A 588 -33.14 3.72 -7.18
N ASP A 589 -32.72 4.36 -8.27
CA ASP A 589 -31.36 4.78 -8.52
C ASP A 589 -31.08 6.23 -8.09
N ASP A 590 -32.05 6.91 -7.48
CA ASP A 590 -31.99 8.33 -7.13
C ASP A 590 -31.47 9.17 -8.33
N SER A 591 -32.03 8.97 -9.53
CA SER A 591 -31.54 9.66 -10.75
C SER A 591 -31.60 11.17 -10.62
N ASP A 592 -32.66 11.68 -9.99
CA ASP A 592 -32.79 13.09 -9.62
C ASP A 592 -32.89 13.22 -8.09
N VAL A 593 -31.96 14.00 -7.52
CA VAL A 593 -31.73 14.14 -6.08
C VAL A 593 -32.18 15.53 -5.62
N CYS A 594 -33.08 15.55 -4.64
CA CYS A 594 -33.80 16.74 -4.18
C CYS A 594 -34.56 17.45 -5.32
N PRO A 595 -35.57 16.81 -5.93
CA PRO A 595 -36.43 17.45 -6.92
C PRO A 595 -37.23 18.64 -6.38
#